data_AF-A0A1Z5IZ70-F1
#
_entry.id   AF-A0A1Z5IZ70-F1
#
_cell.length_a   1.000
_cell.length_b   1.000
_cell.length_c   1.000
_cell.angle_alpha   90.00
_cell.angle_beta   90.00
_cell.angle_gamma   90.00
#
_symmetry.space_group_name_H-M   'P 1'
#
loop_
_entity.id
_entity.type
_entity.pdbx_description
1 polymer ?
#
loop_
_entity_poly.entity_id
_entity_poly.type
_entity_poly.pdbx_seq_one_letter_code
_entity_poly.pdbx_strand_id
1 'polypeptide(L)'
;MKTPEEALGFSLNTQDNNLIKPDYYSNQGMDLFDRFEGGLMPVSQVQGFYIGNIIKYVTRYQSKNGVEDLEKASTYLQQLIDFEKRLESSKPVYNGQAGDAGDN
;
A
#
# COMPACT_ATOMS: atom_id res chain seq x y z
N MET A 1 -26.22 31.75 -0.68
CA MET A 1 -25.73 30.80 -1.71
C MET A 1 -25.16 29.63 -0.94
N LYS A 2 -25.68 28.41 -1.13
CA LYS A 2 -25.12 27.23 -0.44
C LYS A 2 -23.74 26.93 -1.01
N THR A 3 -22.77 26.55 -0.17
CA THR A 3 -21.43 26.20 -0.68
C THR A 3 -21.52 24.92 -1.53
N PRO A 4 -20.60 24.67 -2.47
CA PRO A 4 -20.61 23.45 -3.28
C PRO A 4 -20.65 22.16 -2.43
N GLU A 5 -20.10 22.21 -1.22
CA GLU A 5 -20.08 21.12 -0.23
C GLU A 5 -21.48 20.81 0.32
N GLU A 6 -22.31 21.83 0.59
CA GLU A 6 -23.68 21.67 1.08
C GLU A 6 -24.65 21.13 0.03
N ALA A 7 -24.35 21.32 -1.26
CA ALA A 7 -25.19 20.85 -2.36
C ALA A 7 -25.05 19.33 -2.60
N LEU A 8 -23.93 18.73 -2.19
CA LEU A 8 -23.58 17.35 -2.48
C LEU A 8 -23.83 16.39 -1.31
N GLY A 9 -24.20 16.90 -0.12
CA GLY A 9 -24.60 16.09 1.02
C GLY A 9 -23.53 15.09 1.53
N PHE A 10 -22.26 15.31 1.17
CA PHE A 10 -21.19 14.36 1.47
C PHE A 10 -20.53 14.70 2.81
N SER A 11 -20.93 13.97 3.86
CA SER A 11 -20.24 13.99 5.16
C SER A 11 -19.11 12.97 5.11
N LEU A 12 -17.86 13.43 5.13
CA LEU A 12 -16.68 12.57 5.31
C LEU A 12 -16.68 12.04 6.76
N ASN A 13 -17.42 10.95 6.99
CA ASN A 13 -17.20 10.10 8.15
C ASN A 13 -16.02 9.17 7.82
N THR A 14 -14.81 9.55 8.22
CA THR A 14 -13.67 8.64 8.32
C THR A 14 -13.90 7.71 9.50
N GLN A 15 -14.81 6.76 9.35
CA GLN A 15 -14.78 5.54 10.16
C GLN A 15 -13.67 4.69 9.56
N ASP A 16 -12.71 4.26 10.40
CA ASP A 16 -11.65 3.32 10.05
C ASP A 16 -12.26 1.94 9.74
N ASN A 17 -12.95 1.85 8.61
CA ASN A 17 -13.45 0.60 8.08
C ASN A 17 -12.24 -0.13 7.52
N ASN A 18 -11.76 -1.11 8.27
CA ASN A 18 -10.68 -2.01 7.89
C ASN A 18 -11.18 -2.93 6.74
N LEU A 19 -11.43 -2.34 5.56
CA LEU A 19 -12.11 -2.92 4.39
C LEU A 19 -11.44 -4.17 3.82
N ILE A 20 -10.17 -4.40 4.18
CA ILE A 20 -9.37 -5.56 3.73
C ILE A 20 -9.17 -6.58 4.84
N LYS A 21 -9.55 -6.28 6.08
CA LYS A 21 -9.37 -7.16 7.25
C LYS A 21 -10.70 -7.65 7.81
N PRO A 22 -11.42 -8.57 7.14
CA PRO A 22 -12.41 -9.36 7.84
C PRO A 22 -11.69 -10.18 8.92
N ASP A 23 -12.25 -10.28 10.13
CA ASP A 23 -11.64 -10.87 11.34
C ASP A 23 -10.99 -12.26 11.19
N TYR A 24 -11.27 -12.96 10.09
CA TYR A 24 -10.80 -14.29 9.75
C TYR A 24 -9.28 -14.44 9.52
N TYR A 25 -8.52 -13.34 9.42
CA TYR A 25 -7.04 -13.39 9.31
C TYR A 25 -6.29 -13.06 10.60
N SER A 26 -6.98 -12.79 11.71
CA SER A 26 -6.38 -12.40 13.01
C SER A 26 -5.73 -13.56 13.81
N ASN A 27 -5.41 -14.68 13.16
CA ASN A 27 -4.80 -15.82 13.83
C ASN A 27 -3.32 -15.54 14.14
N GLN A 28 -3.04 -15.16 15.39
CA GLN A 28 -1.72 -15.03 16.04
C GLN A 28 -0.97 -13.69 15.94
N GLY A 29 -1.68 -12.57 15.75
CA GLY A 29 -1.12 -11.23 15.99
C GLY A 29 -0.13 -10.70 14.94
N MET A 30 0.13 -11.44 13.87
CA MET A 30 0.76 -10.93 12.64
C MET A 30 -0.25 -10.99 11.49
N ASP A 31 -0.46 -9.87 10.82
CA ASP A 31 -1.32 -9.78 9.64
C ASP A 31 -0.65 -10.44 8.43
N LEU A 32 -1.43 -10.78 7.39
CA LEU A 32 -0.94 -11.37 6.15
C LEU A 32 0.17 -10.50 5.52
N PHE A 33 0.02 -9.17 5.59
CA PHE A 33 1.03 -8.22 5.12
C PHE A 33 2.34 -8.38 5.89
N ASP A 34 2.29 -8.40 7.22
CA ASP A 34 3.47 -8.56 8.08
C ASP A 34 4.23 -9.83 7.75
N ARG A 35 3.50 -10.92 7.47
CA ARG A 35 4.12 -12.19 7.12
C ARG A 35 4.79 -12.17 5.75
N PHE A 36 4.18 -11.52 4.77
CA PHE A 36 4.75 -11.37 3.42
C PHE A 36 5.98 -10.48 3.44
N GLU A 37 5.88 -9.34 4.11
CA GLU A 37 6.98 -8.38 4.25
C GLU A 37 8.09 -8.88 5.17
N GLY A 38 7.77 -9.75 6.13
CA GLY A 38 8.70 -10.42 7.04
C GLY A 38 9.55 -11.52 6.40
N GLY A 39 9.51 -11.66 5.07
CA GLY A 39 10.40 -12.56 4.33
C GLY A 39 9.81 -13.93 4.01
N LEU A 40 8.49 -14.14 4.14
CA LEU A 40 7.85 -15.36 3.65
C LEU A 40 8.01 -15.52 2.13
N MET A 41 8.16 -14.41 1.40
CA MET A 41 8.36 -14.39 -0.05
C MET A 41 9.36 -13.30 -0.47
N PRO A 42 10.01 -13.45 -1.65
CA PRO A 42 10.89 -12.42 -2.20
C PRO A 42 10.17 -11.07 -2.36
N VAL A 43 10.91 -9.97 -2.22
CA VAL A 43 10.41 -8.59 -2.37
C VAL A 43 9.58 -8.39 -3.64
N SER A 44 10.05 -8.92 -4.78
CA SER A 44 9.34 -8.82 -6.06
C SER A 44 7.97 -9.50 -6.05
N GLN A 45 7.80 -10.56 -5.27
CA GLN A 45 6.52 -11.23 -5.13
C GLN A 45 5.58 -10.46 -4.20
N VAL A 46 6.11 -9.82 -3.15
CA VAL A 46 5.34 -8.91 -2.29
C VAL A 46 4.80 -7.74 -3.11
N GLN A 47 5.66 -7.10 -3.91
CA GLN A 47 5.26 -6.05 -4.86
C GLN A 47 4.17 -6.56 -5.82
N GLY A 48 4.37 -7.75 -6.41
CA GLY A 48 3.40 -8.37 -7.30
C GLY A 48 2.03 -8.63 -6.65
N PHE A 49 2.02 -9.03 -5.37
CA PHE A 49 0.79 -9.22 -4.60
C PHE A 49 0.01 -7.91 -4.43
N TYR A 50 0.69 -6.81 -4.09
CA TYR A 50 0.08 -5.49 -4.00
C TYR A 50 -0.47 -5.04 -5.37
N ILE A 51 0.37 -5.07 -6.42
CA ILE A 51 0.00 -4.65 -7.78
C ILE A 51 -1.19 -5.45 -8.30
N GLY A 52 -1.17 -6.78 -8.12
CA GLY A 52 -2.26 -7.65 -8.55
C GLY A 52 -3.60 -7.31 -7.89
N ASN A 53 -3.60 -6.98 -6.60
CA ASN A 53 -4.82 -6.56 -5.90
C ASN A 53 -5.31 -5.18 -6.35
N ILE A 54 -4.40 -4.22 -6.56
CA ILE A 54 -4.75 -2.90 -7.10
C ILE A 54 -5.46 -3.06 -8.44
N ILE A 55 -4.84 -3.79 -9.39
CA ILE A 55 -5.42 -4.05 -10.72
C ILE A 55 -6.77 -4.78 -10.58
N LYS A 56 -6.85 -5.81 -9.73
CA LYS A 56 -8.09 -6.57 -9.51
C LYS A 56 -9.24 -5.66 -9.10
N TYR A 57 -9.02 -4.76 -8.14
CA TYR A 57 -10.10 -3.92 -7.65
C TYR A 57 -10.43 -2.76 -8.60
N VAL A 58 -9.43 -2.15 -9.25
CA VAL A 58 -9.64 -1.11 -10.27
C VAL A 58 -10.33 -1.65 -11.52
N THR A 59 -10.16 -2.92 -11.87
CA THR A 59 -10.88 -3.51 -13.02
C THR A 59 -12.30 -3.94 -12.65
N ARG A 60 -12.55 -4.27 -11.38
CA ARG A 60 -13.81 -4.85 -10.91
C ARG A 60 -14.86 -3.82 -10.52
N TYR A 61 -14.45 -2.61 -10.11
CA TYR A 61 -15.34 -1.64 -9.44
C TYR A 61 -16.63 -1.33 -10.20
N GLN A 62 -16.57 -1.12 -11.52
CA GLN A 62 -17.77 -0.81 -12.32
C GLN A 62 -18.78 -1.97 -12.36
N SER A 63 -18.29 -3.21 -12.23
CA SER A 63 -19.07 -4.42 -12.48
C SER A 63 -19.54 -5.15 -11.22
N LYS A 64 -18.98 -4.83 -10.04
CA LYS A 64 -19.23 -5.60 -8.81
C LYS A 64 -19.61 -4.75 -7.61
N ASN A 65 -18.64 -4.05 -7.00
CA ASN A 65 -18.83 -3.43 -5.70
C ASN A 65 -18.74 -1.89 -5.73
N GLY A 66 -18.63 -1.27 -6.90
CA GLY A 66 -18.53 0.18 -7.03
C GLY A 66 -17.37 0.76 -6.23
N VAL A 67 -17.64 1.84 -5.51
CA VAL A 67 -16.65 2.61 -4.75
C VAL A 67 -15.90 1.76 -3.72
N GLU A 68 -16.52 0.74 -3.13
CA GLU A 68 -15.86 -0.14 -2.13
C GLU A 68 -14.61 -0.84 -2.71
N ASP A 69 -14.64 -1.20 -4.01
CA ASP A 69 -13.45 -1.77 -4.66
C ASP A 69 -12.38 -0.69 -4.87
N LEU A 70 -12.75 0.56 -5.17
CA LEU A 70 -11.79 1.65 -5.28
C LEU A 70 -11.12 1.95 -3.93
N GLU A 71 -11.87 1.89 -2.83
CA GLU A 71 -11.32 2.03 -1.48
C GLU A 71 -10.32 0.92 -1.17
N LYS A 72 -10.64 -0.33 -1.52
CA LYS A 72 -9.69 -1.45 -1.39
C LYS A 72 -8.44 -1.24 -2.24
N ALA A 73 -8.60 -0.80 -3.49
CA ALA A 73 -7.47 -0.49 -4.36
C ALA A 73 -6.57 0.59 -3.73
N SER A 74 -7.18 1.64 -3.16
CA SER A 74 -6.47 2.72 -2.45
C SER A 74 -5.67 2.19 -1.26
N THR A 75 -6.26 1.30 -0.44
CA THR A 75 -5.54 0.71 0.68
C THR A 75 -4.35 -0.14 0.21
N TYR A 76 -4.50 -0.99 -0.81
CA TYR A 76 -3.36 -1.75 -1.34
C TYR A 76 -2.28 -0.85 -1.94
N LEU A 77 -2.66 0.25 -2.58
CA LEU A 77 -1.71 1.26 -3.08
C LEU A 77 -0.95 1.93 -1.93
N GLN A 78 -1.64 2.31 -0.86
CA GLN A 78 -1.01 2.91 0.31
C GLN A 78 -0.02 1.95 0.99
N GLN A 79 -0.40 0.68 1.16
CA GLN A 79 0.49 -0.34 1.71
C GLN A 79 1.75 -0.53 0.86
N LEU A 80 1.61 -0.56 -0.48
CA LEU A 80 2.74 -0.64 -1.39
C LEU A 80 3.67 0.58 -1.26
N ILE A 81 3.11 1.79 -1.20
CA ILE A 81 3.90 3.02 -1.00
C ILE A 81 4.71 2.93 0.29
N ASP A 82 4.09 2.48 1.39
CA ASP A 82 4.76 2.39 2.67
C ASP A 82 5.85 1.31 2.67
N PHE A 83 5.60 0.19 1.99
CA PHE A 83 6.59 -0.87 1.78
C PHE A 83 7.81 -0.37 0.99
N GLU A 84 7.62 0.31 -0.14
CA GLU A 84 8.71 0.88 -0.94
C GLU A 84 9.54 1.89 -0.14
N LYS A 85 8.90 2.78 0.64
CA LYS A 85 9.60 3.74 1.51
C LYS A 85 10.51 3.05 2.55
N ARG A 86 10.06 1.93 3.12
CA ARG A 86 10.86 1.10 4.04
C ARG A 86 12.06 0.47 3.33
N LEU A 87 11.86 0.00 2.10
CA LEU A 87 12.95 -0.55 1.27
C LEU A 87 13.97 0.52 0.89
N GLU A 88 13.53 1.72 0.54
CA GLU A 88 14.44 2.84 0.23
C GLU A 88 15.27 3.25 1.44
N SER A 89 14.63 3.35 2.61
CA SER A 89 15.29 3.72 3.88
C SER A 89 16.32 2.68 4.35
N SER A 90 16.21 1.42 3.89
CA SER A 90 17.12 0.32 4.23
C SER A 90 18.23 0.10 3.19
N LYS A 91 18.26 0.87 2.09
CA LYS A 91 19.38 0.81 1.14
C LYS A 91 20.65 1.36 1.81
N PRO A 92 21.79 0.66 1.73
CA PRO A 92 23.05 1.18 2.24
C PRO A 92 23.40 2.47 1.50
N VAL A 93 23.55 3.56 2.24
CA VAL A 93 24.09 4.81 1.71
C VAL A 93 25.58 4.58 1.43
N TYR A 94 25.92 4.39 0.15
CA TYR A 94 27.32 4.37 -0.25
C TYR A 94 27.85 5.80 -0.23
N ASN A 95 28.59 6.16 0.82
CA ASN A 95 29.40 7.36 0.84
C ASN A 95 30.60 7.14 -0.09
N GLY A 96 30.53 7.71 -1.30
CA GLY A 96 31.65 7.69 -2.23
C GLY A 96 32.83 8.49 -1.69
N GLN A 97 33.80 7.83 -1.07
CA GLN A 97 35.17 8.33 -1.09
C GLN A 97 35.75 7.95 -2.44
N ALA A 98 35.76 8.92 -3.36
CA ALA A 98 36.66 8.88 -4.50
C ALA A 98 38.07 8.81 -3.91
N GLY A 99 38.68 7.63 -3.99
CA GLY A 99 40.09 7.46 -3.68
C GLY A 99 40.87 8.41 -4.56
N ASP A 100 41.55 9.35 -3.91
CA ASP A 100 42.67 10.09 -4.47
C ASP A 100 43.68 9.07 -4.98
N ALA A 101 43.60 8.77 -6.27
CA ALA A 101 44.57 7.94 -6.95
C ALA A 101 45.86 8.76 -6.98
N GLY A 102 46.76 8.45 -6.04
CA GLY A 102 48.08 9.04 -5.99
C GLY A 102 48.78 8.94 -7.35
N ASP A 103 49.13 10.10 -7.88
CA ASP A 103 50.10 10.24 -8.97
C ASP A 103 51.43 9.62 -8.51
N ASN A 104 51.92 8.64 -9.27
CA ASN A 104 53.31 8.18 -9.27
C ASN A 104 54.07 8.92 -10.38
#